data_AF-A0A7S3UPS7-F1
#
_entry.id   AF-A0A7S3UPS7-F1
#
_cell.length_a   1.000
_cell.length_b   1.000
_cell.length_c   1.000
_cell.angle_alpha   90.00
_cell.angle_beta   90.00
_cell.angle_gamma   90.00
#
_symmetry.space_group_name_H-M   'P 1'
#
loop_
_entity.id
_entity.type
_entity.pdbx_description
1 polymer ?
#
loop_
_entity_poly.entity_id
_entity_poly.type
_entity_poly.pdbx_seq_one_letter_code
_entity_poly.pdbx_strand_id
1 'polypeptide(L)'
;DFTHSLYVDQFDWEKHIAAEDRNIDYLKATVKAIYKALYDTEQAVCKKFGIDAYLPEELTFATSDDMIKEHPTATPKERENILCEKHKAVFFIGIGGMKPDGQLRHD
;
A
#
# COMPACT_ATOMS: atom_id res chain seq x y z
N ASP A 1 6.56 -11.16 15.28
CA ASP A 1 7.72 -11.46 14.40
C ASP A 1 8.63 -10.23 14.39
N PHE A 2 9.52 -10.05 13.40
CA PHE A 2 10.36 -8.85 13.30
C PHE A 2 9.60 -7.56 12.92
N THR A 3 8.34 -7.67 12.49
CA THR A 3 7.47 -6.55 12.09
C THR A 3 6.34 -6.27 13.09
N HIS A 4 6.17 -7.10 14.13
CA HIS A 4 5.11 -6.98 15.13
C HIS A 4 5.68 -6.79 16.53
N SER A 5 5.37 -5.64 17.13
CA SER A 5 5.73 -5.24 18.50
C SER A 5 4.47 -5.12 19.36
N LEU A 6 4.59 -5.36 20.67
CA LEU A 6 3.52 -5.05 21.63
C LEU A 6 3.24 -3.54 21.71
N TYR A 7 4.29 -2.74 21.55
CA TYR A 7 4.20 -1.29 21.43
C TYR A 7 3.96 -0.89 19.97
N VAL A 8 2.93 -0.08 19.73
CA VAL A 8 2.51 0.39 18.40
C VAL A 8 2.42 1.90 18.41
N ASP A 9 3.17 2.55 17.53
CA ASP A 9 3.07 3.97 17.22
C ASP A 9 2.59 4.17 15.78
N GLN A 10 1.75 5.20 15.59
CA GLN A 10 1.15 5.50 14.29
C GLN A 10 0.97 7.01 14.14
N PHE A 11 1.20 7.52 12.94
CA PHE A 11 0.66 8.82 12.53
C PHE A 11 -0.82 8.64 12.21
N ASP A 12 -1.67 8.77 13.23
CA ASP A 12 -3.12 8.69 13.10
C ASP A 12 -3.67 10.00 12.52
N TRP A 13 -4.42 9.92 11.42
CA TRP A 13 -4.89 11.09 10.67
C TRP A 13 -6.24 10.82 10.00
N GLU A 14 -7.02 11.89 9.86
CA GLU A 14 -8.31 11.89 9.18
C GLU A 14 -8.44 13.17 8.34
N LYS A 15 -9.16 13.12 7.22
CA LYS A 15 -9.43 14.29 6.38
C LYS A 15 -10.90 14.35 6.00
N HIS A 16 -11.57 15.46 6.29
CA HIS A 16 -12.91 15.72 5.78
C HIS A 16 -12.88 15.86 4.25
N ILE A 17 -13.78 15.15 3.56
CA ILE A 17 -13.91 15.16 2.09
C ILE A 17 -15.33 15.54 1.68
N ALA A 18 -15.46 16.16 0.52
CA ALA A 18 -16.78 16.43 -0.05
C ALA A 18 -17.46 15.11 -0.51
N ALA A 19 -18.77 15.14 -0.76
CA ALA A 19 -19.48 13.92 -1.18
C ALA A 19 -19.05 13.48 -2.58
N GLU A 20 -18.69 14.45 -3.43
CA GLU A 20 -18.23 14.28 -4.82
C GLU A 20 -16.85 13.60 -4.90
N ASP A 21 -16.02 13.79 -3.87
CA ASP A 21 -14.67 13.22 -3.75
C ASP A 21 -14.69 11.74 -3.34
N ARG A 22 -15.87 11.13 -3.15
CA ARG A 22 -16.02 9.71 -2.76
C ARG A 22 -15.84 8.78 -3.96
N ASN A 23 -14.69 8.85 -4.59
CA ASN A 23 -14.35 8.09 -5.78
C ASN A 23 -12.90 7.57 -5.73
N ILE A 24 -12.60 6.62 -6.60
CA ILE A 24 -11.30 5.93 -6.61
C ILE A 24 -10.14 6.86 -7.00
N ASP A 25 -10.41 7.87 -7.83
CA ASP A 25 -9.38 8.78 -8.30
C ASP A 25 -8.91 9.70 -7.17
N TYR A 26 -9.84 10.16 -6.33
CA TYR A 26 -9.51 10.93 -5.13
C TYR A 26 -8.73 10.10 -4.10
N LEU A 27 -9.08 8.81 -3.93
CA LEU A 27 -8.29 7.89 -3.11
C LEU A 27 -6.86 7.78 -3.64
N LYS A 28 -6.69 7.50 -4.94
CA LYS A 28 -5.37 7.38 -5.57
C LYS A 28 -4.56 8.67 -5.44
N ALA A 29 -5.18 9.83 -5.65
CA ALA A 29 -4.53 11.13 -5.48
C ALA A 29 -4.06 11.35 -4.04
N THR A 30 -4.90 11.00 -3.06
CA THR A 30 -4.56 11.11 -1.63
C THR A 30 -3.39 10.19 -1.26
N VAL A 31 -3.42 8.94 -1.71
CA VAL A 31 -2.33 7.98 -1.48
C VAL A 31 -1.02 8.44 -2.12
N LYS A 32 -1.06 8.99 -3.35
CA LYS A 32 0.13 9.56 -4.00
C LYS A 32 0.74 10.71 -3.20
N ALA A 33 -0.08 11.57 -2.59
CA ALA A 33 0.41 12.66 -1.75
C ALA A 33 1.12 12.14 -0.49
N ILE A 34 0.55 11.12 0.16
CA ILE A 34 1.18 10.45 1.32
C ILE A 34 2.49 9.79 0.90
N TYR A 35 2.47 9.06 -0.21
CA TYR A 35 3.67 8.39 -0.73
C TYR A 35 4.78 9.39 -1.06
N LYS A 36 4.43 10.53 -1.66
CA LYS A 36 5.38 11.61 -1.90
C LYS A 36 6.05 12.10 -0.60
N ALA A 37 5.30 12.23 0.50
CA ALA A 37 5.90 12.61 1.78
C ALA A 37 6.89 11.56 2.29
N LEU A 38 6.60 10.25 2.11
CA LEU A 38 7.52 9.16 2.44
C LEU A 38 8.79 9.21 1.56
N TYR A 39 8.62 9.35 0.25
CA TYR A 39 9.72 9.46 -0.71
C TYR A 39 10.62 10.66 -0.41
N ASP A 40 10.04 11.85 -0.24
CA ASP A 40 10.80 13.07 0.07
C ASP A 40 11.56 12.94 1.42
N THR A 41 10.97 12.25 2.39
CA THR A 41 11.63 11.95 3.68
C THR A 41 12.82 11.02 3.49
N GLU A 42 12.66 9.95 2.71
CA GLU A 42 13.77 9.05 2.37
C GLU A 42 14.90 9.82 1.70
N GLN A 43 14.61 10.62 0.67
CA GLN A 43 15.62 11.42 -0.04
C GLN A 43 16.38 12.36 0.91
N ALA A 44 15.67 13.02 1.84
CA ALA A 44 16.29 13.89 2.84
C ALA A 44 17.21 13.13 3.80
N VAL A 45 16.79 11.95 4.27
CA VAL A 45 17.57 11.08 5.16
C VAL A 45 18.80 10.53 4.42
N CYS A 46 18.62 9.99 3.21
CA CYS A 46 19.68 9.49 2.35
C CYS A 46 20.75 10.53 2.10
N LYS A 47 20.35 11.75 1.73
CA LYS A 47 21.27 12.88 1.56
C LYS A 47 22.01 13.25 2.84
N LYS A 48 21.31 13.24 3.98
CA LYS A 48 21.89 13.65 5.26
C LYS A 48 22.92 12.66 5.79
N PHE A 49 22.69 11.37 5.61
CA PHE A 49 23.51 10.30 6.19
C PHE A 49 24.38 9.56 5.18
N GLY A 50 24.28 9.89 3.89
CA GLY A 50 25.08 9.25 2.84
C GLY A 50 24.71 7.79 2.60
N ILE A 51 23.43 7.45 2.71
CA ILE A 51 22.89 6.11 2.44
C ILE A 51 22.06 6.12 1.16
N ASP A 52 21.97 4.98 0.49
CA ASP A 52 21.22 4.86 -0.77
C ASP A 52 19.71 4.83 -0.54
N ALA A 53 18.97 5.50 -1.42
CA ALA A 53 17.52 5.43 -1.48
C ALA A 53 17.07 4.14 -2.19
N TYR A 54 15.93 3.58 -1.78
CA TYR A 54 15.40 2.35 -2.35
C TYR A 54 13.91 2.44 -2.71
N LEU A 55 13.18 3.46 -2.24
CA LEU A 55 11.80 3.67 -2.69
C LEU A 55 11.79 4.13 -4.17
N PRO A 56 10.90 3.56 -5.00
CA PRO A 56 10.70 4.08 -6.34
C PRO A 56 10.05 5.46 -6.31
N GLU A 57 10.21 6.25 -7.37
CA GLU A 57 9.56 7.57 -7.46
C GLU A 57 8.04 7.43 -7.64
N GLU A 58 7.59 6.38 -8.33
CA GLU A 58 6.19 6.13 -8.65
C GLU A 58 5.60 4.95 -7.86
N LEU A 59 4.38 5.15 -7.39
CA LEU A 59 3.62 4.13 -6.65
C LEU A 59 2.76 3.29 -7.59
N THR A 60 2.84 1.96 -7.45
CA THR A 60 1.98 1.04 -8.20
C THR A 60 0.65 0.83 -7.46
N PHE A 61 -0.46 0.83 -8.19
CA PHE A 61 -1.79 0.50 -7.64
C PHE A 61 -2.22 -0.88 -8.14
N ALA A 62 -2.66 -1.74 -7.23
CA ALA A 62 -3.19 -3.06 -7.55
C ALA A 62 -4.50 -3.30 -6.80
N THR A 63 -5.38 -4.14 -7.35
CA THR A 63 -6.60 -4.58 -6.64
C THR A 63 -6.40 -5.99 -6.07
N SER A 64 -7.03 -6.26 -4.93
CA SER A 64 -7.03 -7.60 -4.33
C SER A 64 -7.62 -8.66 -5.27
N ASP A 65 -8.69 -8.31 -5.98
CA ASP A 65 -9.37 -9.21 -6.92
C ASP A 65 -8.50 -9.58 -8.12
N ASP A 66 -7.77 -8.63 -8.71
CA ASP A 66 -6.89 -8.92 -9.84
C ASP A 66 -5.74 -9.84 -9.40
N MET A 67 -5.22 -9.63 -8.19
CA MET A 67 -4.17 -10.49 -7.63
C MET A 67 -4.63 -11.92 -7.37
N ILE A 68 -5.89 -12.12 -6.96
CA ILE A 68 -6.48 -13.45 -6.81
C ILE A 68 -6.61 -14.13 -8.18
N LYS A 69 -7.02 -13.40 -9.22
CA LYS A 69 -7.16 -13.94 -10.58
C LYS A 69 -5.80 -14.32 -11.18
N GLU A 70 -4.80 -13.48 -11.03
CA GLU A 70 -3.46 -13.70 -11.58
C GLU A 70 -2.68 -14.78 -10.82
N HIS A 71 -2.91 -14.89 -9.51
CA HIS A 71 -2.22 -15.83 -8.63
C HIS A 71 -3.21 -16.60 -7.74
N PRO A 72 -4.02 -17.51 -8.33
CA PRO A 72 -5.12 -18.17 -7.63
C PRO A 72 -4.63 -19.17 -6.58
N THR A 73 -3.45 -19.75 -6.76
CA THR A 73 -2.87 -20.74 -5.83
C THR A 73 -1.98 -20.11 -4.76
N ALA A 74 -1.66 -18.83 -4.87
CA ALA A 74 -0.85 -18.12 -3.89
C ALA A 74 -1.68 -17.76 -2.66
N THR A 75 -1.05 -17.74 -1.49
CA THR A 75 -1.62 -17.16 -0.27
C THR A 75 -1.73 -15.64 -0.39
N PRO A 76 -2.54 -14.97 0.46
CA PRO A 76 -2.60 -13.51 0.48
C PRO A 76 -1.21 -12.86 0.63
N LYS A 77 -0.38 -13.38 1.55
CA LYS A 77 0.96 -12.84 1.77
C LYS A 77 1.91 -13.05 0.59
N GLU A 78 1.84 -14.20 -0.08
CA GLU A 78 2.62 -14.44 -1.28
C GLU A 78 2.22 -13.49 -2.42
N ARG A 79 0.93 -13.20 -2.58
CA ARG A 79 0.46 -12.21 -3.56
C ARG A 79 1.03 -10.81 -3.29
N GLU A 80 1.03 -10.38 -2.03
CA GLU A 80 1.67 -9.12 -1.64
C GLU A 80 3.15 -9.11 -2.02
N ASN A 81 3.87 -10.18 -1.68
CA ASN A 81 5.31 -10.29 -1.91
C ASN A 81 5.66 -10.27 -3.41
N ILE A 82 4.91 -10.97 -4.26
CA ILE A 82 5.14 -11.01 -5.72
C ILE A 82 5.12 -9.59 -6.31
N LEU A 83 4.11 -8.79 -5.96
CA LEU A 83 4.05 -7.42 -6.47
C LEU A 83 5.11 -6.52 -5.85
N CYS A 84 5.37 -6.63 -4.55
CA CYS A 84 6.39 -5.81 -3.88
C CYS A 84 7.81 -6.15 -4.39
N GLU A 85 8.10 -7.40 -4.73
CA GLU A 85 9.38 -7.80 -5.34
C GLU A 85 9.58 -7.11 -6.69
N LYS A 86 8.53 -7.04 -7.51
CA LYS A 86 8.55 -6.46 -8.85
C LYS A 86 8.51 -4.93 -8.85
N HIS A 87 7.63 -4.34 -8.04
CA HIS A 87 7.29 -2.91 -8.11
C HIS A 87 7.87 -2.08 -6.96
N LYS A 88 8.40 -2.71 -5.90
CA LYS A 88 8.99 -2.12 -4.69
C LYS A 88 8.03 -1.33 -3.80
N ALA A 89 7.07 -0.59 -4.37
CA ALA A 89 6.02 0.11 -3.65
C ALA A 89 4.66 -0.09 -4.31
N VAL A 90 3.70 -0.59 -3.53
CA VAL A 90 2.38 -0.97 -4.01
C VAL A 90 1.31 -0.51 -3.02
N PHE A 91 0.23 0.07 -3.52
CA PHE A 91 -1.01 0.28 -2.77
C PHE A 91 -2.07 -0.73 -3.23
N PHE A 92 -2.50 -1.57 -2.29
CA PHE A 92 -3.53 -2.58 -2.51
C PHE A 92 -4.92 -2.00 -2.22
N ILE A 93 -5.77 -1.99 -3.24
CA ILE A 93 -7.17 -1.54 -3.18
C ILE A 93 -8.07 -2.75 -2.90
N GLY A 94 -9.08 -2.57 -2.05
CA GLY A 94 -10.13 -3.57 -1.84
C GLY A 94 -9.78 -4.64 -0.79
N ILE A 95 -9.06 -4.27 0.27
CA ILE A 95 -8.82 -5.15 1.43
C ILE A 95 -10.07 -5.14 2.34
N GLY A 96 -10.49 -6.33 2.79
CA GLY A 96 -11.55 -6.49 3.79
C GLY A 96 -12.98 -6.68 3.26
N GLY A 97 -13.21 -6.55 1.95
CA GLY A 97 -14.50 -6.84 1.31
C GLY A 97 -14.83 -8.34 1.20
N MET A 98 -16.10 -8.66 0.96
CA MET A 98 -16.50 -10.02 0.56
C MET A 98 -15.96 -10.32 -0.84
N LYS A 99 -15.28 -11.46 -0.98
CA LYS A 99 -14.78 -11.92 -2.27
C LYS A 99 -15.92 -12.51 -3.13
N PRO A 100 -15.78 -12.53 -4.46
CA PRO A 100 -16.77 -13.11 -5.37
C PRO A 100 -17.07 -14.60 -5.11
N ASP A 101 -16.15 -15.32 -4.48
CA ASP A 101 -16.27 -16.75 -4.13
C ASP A 101 -16.90 -16.99 -2.75
N GLY A 102 -17.35 -15.94 -2.07
CA GLY A 102 -17.96 -16.03 -0.74
C GLY A 102 -16.98 -16.37 0.38
N GLN A 103 -15.67 -16.49 0.10
CA GLN A 103 -14.66 -16.66 1.14
C GLN A 103 -14.42 -15.33 1.83
N LEU A 104 -14.70 -15.28 3.13
CA LEU A 104 -14.40 -14.11 3.94
C LEU A 104 -12.88 -14.00 4.14
N ARG A 105 -12.44 -12.76 3.92
CA ARG A 105 -11.25 -12.09 4.48
C ARG A 105 -9.86 -12.55 4.03
N HIS A 106 -8.96 -11.61 4.25
CA HIS A 106 -7.51 -11.64 4.02
C HIS A 106 -6.79 -11.95 5.35
N ASP A 107 -7.53 -12.31 6.41
CA ASP A 107 -7.01 -12.70 7.72
C ASP A 107 -6.70 -14.20 7.80
#